data_AF-A0A9W9RRC0-F1
#
_entry.id   AF-A0A9W9RRC0-F1
#
_cell.length_a   1.000
_cell.length_b   1.000
_cell.length_c   1.000
_cell.angle_alpha   90.00
_cell.angle_beta   90.00
_cell.angle_gamma   90.00
#
_symmetry.space_group_name_H-M   'P 1'
#
loop_
_entity.id
_entity.type
_entity.pdbx_description
1 polymer ?
#
loop_
_entity_poly.entity_id
_entity_poly.type
_entity_poly.pdbx_seq_one_letter_code
_entity_poly.pdbx_strand_id
1 'polypeptide(L)'
;MRVLSYFVLTSISGLAFGQWYMTIPHIAIVSGLLLAGNNPNILEGVFATVREDPKDRAPGFLGLRFELAYPSCYKVAWQWLRGPTKRKWIKQVITTYRSVKDSECGGVIIDIYIDELQNRTILSLLDWSLVLTITFLLLGVPLILAFLTAFYTPEVGISCRSLTITIYACVQFGQILLWLWAYAGSPAKVEDGTAFTNFFREGGWLESHGFYTPTSLKHFTARGPDNEPVNWEERVRARHFWAKTLWCVIWYSTALILLITSVGAALGGTLMQLIGLYTANICKITTGSWFAPLSQRPFVLISVNSPDRISNALRMLPQALGVSLTIYL
;
A
#
# COMPACT_ATOMS: atom_id res chain seq x y z
N MET A 1 14.00 -42.20 13.89
CA MET A 1 14.44 -40.79 14.11
C MET A 1 14.34 -39.90 12.86
N ARG A 2 14.91 -40.24 11.70
CA ARG A 2 14.87 -39.36 10.50
C ARG A 2 13.44 -38.96 10.05
N VAL A 3 12.47 -39.88 10.07
CA VAL A 3 11.07 -39.59 9.69
C VAL A 3 10.40 -38.57 10.63
N LEU A 4 10.69 -38.64 11.93
CA LEU A 4 10.18 -37.70 12.92
C LEU A 4 10.78 -36.29 12.70
N SER A 5 12.07 -36.21 12.39
CA SER A 5 12.73 -34.94 12.04
C SER A 5 12.15 -34.31 10.78
N TYR A 6 11.85 -35.11 9.74
CA TYR A 6 11.22 -34.59 8.51
C TYR A 6 9.82 -34.02 8.79
N PHE A 7 9.00 -34.71 9.58
CA PHE A 7 7.64 -34.25 9.90
C PHE A 7 7.64 -32.95 10.72
N VAL A 8 8.52 -32.86 11.72
CA VAL A 8 8.69 -31.63 12.52
C VAL A 8 9.18 -30.47 11.65
N LEU A 9 10.12 -30.72 10.75
CA LEU A 9 10.65 -29.69 9.84
C LEU A 9 9.61 -29.19 8.85
N THR A 10 8.77 -30.05 8.29
CA THR A 10 7.66 -29.63 7.41
C THR A 10 6.65 -28.75 8.15
N SER A 11 6.33 -29.11 9.40
CA SER A 11 5.39 -28.34 10.22
C SER A 11 5.92 -26.95 10.59
N ILE A 12 7.19 -26.82 10.93
CA ILE A 12 7.81 -25.51 11.24
C ILE A 12 7.88 -24.62 9.98
N SER A 13 8.13 -25.24 8.82
CA SER A 13 8.13 -24.53 7.53
C SER A 13 6.76 -23.94 7.22
N GLY A 14 5.70 -24.75 7.42
CA GLY A 14 4.32 -24.29 7.29
C GLY A 14 3.94 -23.22 8.31
N LEU A 15 4.48 -23.29 9.53
CA LEU A 15 4.23 -22.29 10.57
C LEU A 15 4.83 -20.93 10.23
N ALA A 16 6.11 -20.87 9.81
CA ALA A 16 6.75 -19.62 9.40
C ALA A 16 6.02 -18.98 8.21
N PHE A 17 5.61 -19.79 7.24
CA PHE A 17 4.81 -19.35 6.11
C PHE A 17 3.43 -18.85 6.55
N GLY A 18 2.75 -19.56 7.46
CA GLY A 18 1.48 -19.14 8.03
C GLY A 18 1.58 -17.80 8.76
N GLN A 19 2.62 -17.60 9.58
CA GLN A 19 2.91 -16.32 10.25
C GLN A 19 3.13 -15.18 9.25
N TRP A 20 3.87 -15.44 8.17
CA TRP A 20 4.03 -14.46 7.09
C TRP A 20 2.70 -14.15 6.40
N TYR A 21 1.88 -15.16 6.12
CA TYR A 21 0.58 -15.00 5.48
C TYR A 21 -0.43 -14.23 6.32
N MET A 22 -0.30 -14.24 7.65
CA MET A 22 -1.12 -13.41 8.52
C MET A 22 -0.98 -11.92 8.20
N THR A 23 0.08 -11.47 7.54
CA THR A 23 0.19 -10.06 7.10
C THR A 23 -0.92 -9.65 6.12
N ILE A 24 -1.36 -10.56 5.25
CA ILE A 24 -2.40 -10.29 4.24
C ILE A 24 -3.75 -9.91 4.88
N PRO A 25 -4.34 -10.72 5.77
CA PRO A 25 -5.60 -10.35 6.43
C PRO A 25 -5.45 -9.11 7.30
N HIS A 26 -4.31 -8.88 7.97
CA HIS A 26 -4.09 -7.63 8.71
C HIS A 26 -4.14 -6.40 7.79
N ILE A 27 -3.45 -6.46 6.64
CA ILE A 27 -3.50 -5.39 5.63
C ILE A 27 -4.94 -5.22 5.11
N ALA A 28 -5.65 -6.32 4.84
CA ALA A 28 -7.02 -6.27 4.34
C ALA A 28 -7.98 -5.65 5.36
N ILE A 29 -7.85 -5.97 6.65
CA ILE A 29 -8.65 -5.40 7.75
C ILE A 29 -8.37 -3.90 7.86
N VAL A 30 -7.09 -3.49 7.97
CA VAL A 30 -6.72 -2.07 8.07
C VAL A 30 -7.19 -1.30 6.85
N SER A 31 -6.98 -1.85 5.65
CA SER A 31 -7.45 -1.25 4.40
C SER A 31 -8.97 -1.15 4.37
N GLY A 32 -9.68 -2.19 4.81
CA GLY A 32 -11.14 -2.22 4.89
C GLY A 32 -11.70 -1.16 5.83
N LEU A 33 -11.11 -1.01 7.02
CA LEU A 33 -11.50 0.03 7.99
C LEU A 33 -11.27 1.44 7.44
N LEU A 34 -10.13 1.67 6.80
CA LEU A 34 -9.83 2.96 6.15
C LEU A 34 -10.73 3.24 4.94
N LEU A 35 -11.16 2.18 4.23
CA LEU A 35 -12.05 2.25 3.08
C LEU A 35 -13.55 2.17 3.44
N ALA A 36 -13.93 2.09 4.71
CA ALA A 36 -15.34 2.06 5.09
C ALA A 36 -16.00 3.46 5.05
N GLY A 37 -15.26 4.53 5.38
CA GLY A 37 -15.82 5.89 5.41
C GLY A 37 -15.77 6.59 4.06
N ASN A 38 -16.74 6.33 3.16
CA ASN A 38 -16.57 6.62 1.73
C ASN A 38 -17.80 7.08 0.94
N ASN A 39 -18.62 7.96 1.51
CA ASN A 39 -19.55 8.74 0.69
C ASN A 39 -19.34 10.24 0.94
N PRO A 40 -18.77 10.99 -0.02
CA PRO A 40 -18.59 12.43 0.14
C PRO A 40 -19.92 13.16 0.30
N ASN A 41 -21.02 12.57 -0.15
CA ASN A 41 -22.35 13.14 -0.03
C ASN A 41 -22.81 13.12 1.43
N ILE A 42 -22.52 12.04 2.15
CA ILE A 42 -22.81 11.95 3.60
C ILE A 42 -21.94 12.96 4.35
N LEU A 43 -20.67 13.10 3.97
CA LEU A 43 -19.79 14.09 4.58
C LEU A 43 -20.33 15.50 4.38
N GLU A 44 -20.74 15.86 3.16
CA GLU A 44 -21.37 17.15 2.90
C GLU A 44 -22.68 17.30 3.68
N GLY A 45 -23.54 16.27 3.74
CA GLY A 45 -24.79 16.35 4.47
C GLY A 45 -24.67 16.55 5.99
N VAL A 46 -23.54 16.17 6.58
CA VAL A 46 -23.25 16.47 8.00
C VAL A 46 -22.89 17.94 8.21
N PHE A 47 -22.23 18.58 7.24
CA PHE A 47 -21.75 19.96 7.35
C PHE A 47 -22.66 21.00 6.67
N ALA A 48 -23.45 20.60 5.67
CA ALA A 48 -24.33 21.45 4.88
C ALA A 48 -25.77 21.27 5.36
N THR A 49 -26.08 21.78 6.54
CA THR A 49 -27.40 21.61 7.18
C THR A 49 -28.51 22.50 6.58
N VAL A 50 -28.23 23.32 5.54
CA VAL A 50 -29.15 24.41 5.10
C VAL A 50 -29.38 24.44 3.58
N ARG A 51 -29.67 23.30 2.94
CA ARG A 51 -30.14 23.31 1.55
C ARG A 51 -31.13 22.20 1.26
N GLU A 52 -32.29 22.26 1.91
CA GLU A 52 -33.46 21.51 1.42
C GLU A 52 -34.06 22.26 0.22
N ASP A 53 -33.64 21.90 -0.99
CA ASP A 53 -34.34 22.34 -2.20
C ASP A 53 -35.46 21.31 -2.49
N PRO A 54 -36.75 21.69 -2.41
CA PRO A 54 -37.87 20.75 -2.50
C PRO A 54 -38.05 20.09 -3.88
N LYS A 55 -37.16 20.37 -4.85
CA LYS A 55 -37.28 19.94 -6.25
C LYS A 55 -36.59 18.63 -6.62
N ASP A 56 -35.79 18.03 -5.73
CA ASP A 56 -35.00 16.82 -6.04
C ASP A 56 -35.76 15.48 -5.86
N ARG A 57 -37.09 15.50 -5.75
CA ARG A 57 -37.92 14.28 -5.64
C ARG A 57 -38.11 13.62 -7.01
N ALA A 58 -37.14 12.84 -7.45
CA ALA A 58 -37.28 12.02 -8.66
C ALA A 58 -38.09 10.72 -8.36
N PRO A 59 -38.94 10.25 -9.29
CA PRO A 59 -39.68 9.00 -9.09
C PRO A 59 -38.76 7.78 -9.20
N GLY A 60 -38.72 6.95 -8.15
CA GLY A 60 -37.89 5.75 -8.09
C GLY A 60 -38.33 4.63 -9.04
N PHE A 61 -37.38 3.84 -9.51
CA PHE A 61 -37.63 2.64 -10.30
C PHE A 61 -38.02 1.46 -9.39
N LEU A 62 -39.20 0.87 -9.62
CA LEU A 62 -39.67 -0.34 -8.91
C LEU A 62 -39.78 -0.23 -7.37
N GLY A 63 -39.98 0.98 -6.84
CA GLY A 63 -40.15 1.20 -5.40
C GLY A 63 -38.86 1.18 -4.57
N LEU A 64 -37.71 0.87 -5.19
CA LEU A 64 -36.38 0.99 -4.58
C LEU A 64 -35.78 2.36 -4.92
N ARG A 65 -35.63 3.21 -3.91
CA ARG A 65 -35.02 4.53 -4.04
C ARG A 65 -33.51 4.41 -3.86
N PHE A 66 -32.77 4.27 -4.96
CA PHE A 66 -31.31 4.42 -4.98
C PHE A 66 -30.94 5.90 -5.10
N GLU A 67 -31.41 6.72 -4.16
CA GLU A 67 -31.02 8.13 -4.08
C GLU A 67 -29.75 8.29 -3.26
N LEU A 68 -29.03 9.37 -3.53
CA LEU A 68 -27.93 9.79 -2.67
C LEU A 68 -28.53 10.10 -1.29
N ALA A 69 -27.88 9.65 -0.20
CA ALA A 69 -28.32 9.98 1.16
C ALA A 69 -28.36 11.50 1.43
N TYR A 70 -27.67 12.29 0.60
CA TYR A 70 -27.71 13.75 0.61
C TYR A 70 -27.47 14.25 -0.83
N PRO A 71 -28.25 15.24 -1.33
CA PRO A 71 -28.05 15.82 -2.66
C PRO A 71 -26.74 16.61 -2.68
N SER A 72 -25.71 16.00 -3.24
CA SER A 72 -24.34 16.52 -3.24
C SER A 72 -23.78 16.60 -4.66
N CYS A 73 -23.00 17.64 -4.93
CA CYS A 73 -22.23 17.74 -6.17
C CYS A 73 -21.00 16.81 -6.18
N TYR A 74 -20.63 16.23 -5.03
CA TYR A 74 -19.51 15.32 -4.94
C TYR A 74 -19.86 13.95 -5.54
N LYS A 75 -18.86 13.32 -6.15
CA LYS A 75 -18.98 11.99 -6.74
C LYS A 75 -18.08 11.01 -6.02
N VAL A 76 -18.58 9.79 -5.86
CA VAL A 76 -17.79 8.67 -5.32
C VAL A 76 -16.54 8.43 -6.18
N ALA A 77 -15.41 8.23 -5.52
CA ALA A 77 -14.15 7.91 -6.18
C ALA A 77 -13.91 6.39 -6.22
N TRP A 78 -13.14 5.96 -7.23
CA TRP A 78 -12.57 4.62 -7.30
C TRP A 78 -11.88 4.23 -6.00
N GLN A 79 -12.09 2.99 -5.54
CA GLN A 79 -11.61 2.48 -4.24
C GLN A 79 -10.13 2.80 -3.96
N TRP A 80 -9.28 2.61 -4.97
CA TRP A 80 -7.84 2.86 -4.90
C TRP A 80 -7.43 4.33 -4.82
N LEU A 81 -8.30 5.24 -5.23
CA LEU A 81 -8.09 6.70 -5.17
C LEU A 81 -8.79 7.35 -3.97
N ARG A 82 -9.50 6.58 -3.13
CA ARG A 82 -10.34 7.16 -2.08
C ARG A 82 -9.57 7.88 -1.00
N GLY A 83 -8.44 7.36 -0.52
CA GLY A 83 -7.63 8.03 0.51
C GLY A 83 -7.21 9.46 0.07
N PRO A 84 -6.50 9.61 -1.05
CA PRO A 84 -6.10 10.91 -1.56
C PRO A 84 -7.29 11.83 -1.91
N THR A 85 -8.37 11.25 -2.44
CA THR A 85 -9.57 12.03 -2.81
C THR A 85 -10.34 12.49 -1.58
N LYS A 86 -10.40 11.70 -0.51
CA LYS A 86 -10.99 12.08 0.77
C LYS A 86 -10.33 13.30 1.37
N ARG A 87 -8.98 13.36 1.33
CA ARG A 87 -8.25 14.57 1.74
C ARG A 87 -8.65 15.79 0.89
N LYS A 88 -8.83 15.62 -0.42
CA LYS A 88 -9.28 16.71 -1.31
C LYS A 88 -10.71 17.14 -1.00
N TRP A 89 -11.62 16.20 -0.77
CA TRP A 89 -13.01 16.48 -0.39
C TRP A 89 -13.07 17.26 0.92
N ILE A 90 -12.36 16.81 1.97
CA ILE A 90 -12.30 17.52 3.25
C ILE A 90 -11.79 18.94 3.05
N LYS A 91 -10.69 19.12 2.31
CA LYS A 91 -10.17 20.46 2.00
C LYS A 91 -11.18 21.31 1.24
N GLN A 92 -11.88 20.75 0.25
CA GLN A 92 -12.88 21.46 -0.54
C GLN A 92 -14.10 21.86 0.29
N VAL A 93 -14.60 20.96 1.14
CA VAL A 93 -15.70 21.23 2.08
C VAL A 93 -15.29 22.36 3.04
N ILE A 94 -14.11 22.26 3.66
CA ILE A 94 -13.60 23.34 4.53
C ILE A 94 -13.53 24.65 3.74
N THR A 95 -12.94 24.69 2.55
CA THR A 95 -12.84 25.95 1.79
C THR A 95 -14.19 26.52 1.35
N THR A 96 -15.16 25.66 1.06
CA THR A 96 -16.49 26.09 0.55
C THR A 96 -17.36 26.62 1.68
N TYR A 97 -17.38 25.92 2.82
CA TYR A 97 -18.28 26.23 3.93
C TYR A 97 -17.66 27.15 4.99
N ARG A 98 -16.33 27.36 5.01
CA ARG A 98 -15.67 28.26 5.96
C ARG A 98 -16.05 29.74 5.78
N SER A 99 -16.45 30.16 4.59
CA SER A 99 -16.75 31.56 4.27
C SER A 99 -18.12 31.75 3.62
N VAL A 100 -19.14 31.03 4.09
CA VAL A 100 -20.51 31.32 3.66
C VAL A 100 -20.86 32.72 4.15
N LYS A 101 -20.91 33.68 3.22
CA LYS A 101 -21.51 34.99 3.46
C LYS A 101 -23.01 34.75 3.61
N ASP A 102 -23.50 34.93 4.82
CA ASP A 102 -24.93 34.94 5.04
C ASP A 102 -25.54 36.09 4.23
N SER A 103 -26.51 35.76 3.39
CA SER A 103 -27.11 36.72 2.44
C SER A 103 -28.27 37.48 3.06
N GLU A 104 -28.77 37.05 4.23
CA GLU A 104 -29.87 37.70 4.96
C GLU A 104 -29.41 38.61 6.11
N CYS A 105 -28.23 38.35 6.69
CA CYS A 105 -27.59 39.21 7.68
C CYS A 105 -26.17 39.49 7.20
N GLY A 106 -25.84 40.72 6.81
CA GLY A 106 -24.53 41.10 6.24
C GLY A 106 -23.28 40.94 7.14
N GLY A 107 -23.26 39.95 8.05
CA GLY A 107 -22.12 39.52 8.83
C GLY A 107 -21.52 38.22 8.29
N VAL A 108 -20.19 38.12 8.32
CA VAL A 108 -19.48 36.86 8.05
C VAL A 108 -19.56 36.02 9.32
N ILE A 109 -20.47 35.03 9.37
CA ILE A 109 -20.48 34.04 10.44
C ILE A 109 -19.42 33.00 10.10
N ILE A 110 -18.31 33.00 10.84
CA ILE A 110 -17.33 31.92 10.78
C ILE A 110 -17.96 30.71 11.46
N ASP A 111 -18.19 29.65 10.69
CA ASP A 111 -18.78 28.41 11.22
C ASP A 111 -17.77 27.70 12.14
N ILE A 112 -18.03 27.78 13.45
CA ILE A 112 -17.20 27.20 14.53
C ILE A 112 -16.99 25.69 14.32
N TYR A 113 -17.98 25.00 13.72
CA TYR A 113 -17.90 23.55 13.47
C TYR A 113 -16.87 23.18 12.39
N ILE A 114 -16.66 24.07 11.41
CA ILE A 114 -15.67 23.84 10.33
C ILE A 114 -14.24 24.01 10.85
N ASP A 115 -14.00 24.99 11.74
CA ASP A 115 -12.69 25.16 12.36
C ASP A 115 -12.39 24.01 13.36
N GLU A 116 -13.40 23.49 14.08
CA GLU A 116 -13.23 22.28 14.90
C GLU A 116 -12.87 21.06 14.05
N LEU A 117 -13.54 20.86 12.91
CA LEU A 117 -13.20 19.79 11.97
C LEU A 117 -11.76 19.93 11.47
N GLN A 118 -11.32 21.15 11.14
CA GLN A 118 -9.96 21.39 10.69
C GLN A 118 -8.94 21.01 11.78
N ASN A 119 -9.17 21.39 13.04
CA ASN A 119 -8.28 21.03 14.15
C ASN A 119 -8.27 19.52 14.43
N ARG A 120 -9.40 18.82 14.27
CA ARG A 120 -9.48 17.36 14.47
C ARG A 120 -8.91 16.54 13.31
N THR A 121 -8.85 17.11 12.11
CA THR A 121 -8.32 16.42 10.91
C THR A 121 -6.81 16.59 10.73
N ILE A 122 -6.19 17.54 11.44
CA ILE A 122 -4.74 17.67 11.51
C ILE A 122 -4.22 16.70 12.57
N LEU A 123 -3.57 15.63 12.13
CA LEU A 123 -2.93 14.67 13.03
C LEU A 123 -1.76 15.35 13.77
N SER A 124 -1.78 15.27 15.10
CA SER A 124 -0.64 15.68 15.92
C SER A 124 0.55 14.74 15.71
N LEU A 125 1.76 15.15 16.11
CA LEU A 125 2.94 14.27 16.08
C LEU A 125 2.74 13.00 16.92
N LEU A 126 1.96 13.08 18.00
CA LEU A 126 1.63 11.95 18.85
C LEU A 126 0.67 11.00 18.13
N ASP A 127 -0.33 11.51 17.42
CA ASP A 127 -1.23 10.67 16.62
C ASP A 127 -0.47 9.95 15.50
N TRP A 128 0.46 10.67 14.84
CA TRP A 128 1.35 10.06 13.86
C TRP A 128 2.22 8.96 14.46
N SER A 129 2.84 9.21 15.62
CA SER A 129 3.68 8.20 16.28
C SER A 129 2.86 6.99 16.74
N LEU A 130 1.64 7.20 17.24
CA LEU A 130 0.71 6.15 17.63
C LEU A 130 0.29 5.31 16.43
N VAL A 131 -0.13 5.95 15.33
CA VAL A 131 -0.53 5.25 14.09
C VAL A 131 0.63 4.44 13.53
N LEU A 132 1.84 5.00 13.48
CA LEU A 132 3.04 4.30 13.03
C LEU A 132 3.39 3.12 13.94
N THR A 133 3.27 3.29 15.26
CA THR A 133 3.55 2.23 16.24
C THR A 133 2.55 1.08 16.11
N ILE A 134 1.25 1.38 16.02
CA ILE A 134 0.21 0.35 15.82
C ILE A 134 0.42 -0.36 14.49
N THR A 135 0.72 0.38 13.42
CA THR A 135 1.00 -0.20 12.10
C THR A 135 2.23 -1.12 12.14
N PHE A 136 3.30 -0.68 12.81
CA PHE A 136 4.51 -1.48 12.99
C PHE A 136 4.24 -2.73 13.82
N LEU A 137 3.43 -2.64 14.88
CA LEU A 137 3.07 -3.81 15.68
C LEU A 137 2.25 -4.80 14.85
N LEU A 138 1.22 -4.33 14.15
CA LEU A 138 0.30 -5.18 13.40
C LEU A 138 0.96 -5.87 12.20
N LEU A 139 1.84 -5.17 11.48
CA LEU A 139 2.49 -5.69 10.28
C LEU A 139 3.89 -6.25 10.56
N GLY A 140 4.64 -5.62 11.46
CA GLY A 140 6.00 -5.98 11.79
C GLY A 140 6.09 -7.22 12.67
N VAL A 141 5.22 -7.40 13.67
CA VAL A 141 5.29 -8.58 14.57
C VAL A 141 5.15 -9.89 13.81
N PRO A 142 4.12 -10.12 12.97
CA PRO A 142 3.99 -11.38 12.22
C PRO A 142 5.20 -11.63 11.30
N LEU A 143 5.74 -10.56 10.72
CA LEU A 143 6.86 -10.64 9.79
C LEU A 143 8.19 -10.92 10.48
N ILE A 144 8.46 -10.29 11.63
CA ILE A 144 9.64 -10.57 12.45
C ILE A 144 9.56 -12.00 12.99
N LEU A 145 8.41 -12.44 13.48
CA LEU A 145 8.23 -13.83 13.95
C LEU A 145 8.43 -14.84 12.83
N ALA A 146 7.88 -14.59 11.63
CA ALA A 146 8.09 -15.43 10.46
C ALA A 146 9.57 -15.49 10.06
N PHE A 147 10.26 -14.34 10.07
CA PHE A 147 11.70 -14.27 9.78
C PHE A 147 12.52 -15.04 10.81
N LEU A 148 12.31 -14.81 12.11
CA LEU A 148 13.05 -15.50 13.18
C LEU A 148 12.82 -17.01 13.08
N THR A 149 11.58 -17.45 12.87
CA THR A 149 11.26 -18.88 12.69
C THR A 149 11.96 -19.46 11.46
N ALA A 150 12.00 -18.73 10.34
CA ALA A 150 12.69 -19.18 9.12
C ALA A 150 14.22 -19.08 9.19
N PHE A 151 14.77 -18.19 10.02
CA PHE A 151 16.20 -17.98 10.19
C PHE A 151 16.83 -19.01 11.12
N TYR A 152 16.14 -19.37 12.20
CA TYR A 152 16.66 -20.35 13.18
C TYR A 152 16.34 -21.81 12.81
N THR A 153 15.58 -22.06 11.74
CA THR A 153 15.15 -23.41 11.37
C THR A 153 15.16 -23.67 9.87
N PRO A 154 15.73 -24.80 9.38
CA PRO A 154 16.51 -25.83 10.09
C PRO A 154 17.93 -25.41 10.50
N GLU A 155 18.58 -24.60 9.69
CA GLU A 155 19.97 -24.18 9.85
C GLU A 155 19.98 -22.69 10.14
N VAL A 156 20.86 -22.25 11.06
CA VAL A 156 20.95 -20.84 11.44
C VAL A 156 21.51 -20.05 10.25
N GLY A 157 20.71 -19.16 9.67
CA GLY A 157 21.18 -18.26 8.63
C GLY A 157 20.11 -17.76 7.66
N ILE A 158 20.55 -16.93 6.71
CA ILE A 158 19.72 -16.50 5.59
C ILE A 158 19.73 -17.63 4.56
N SER A 159 18.62 -18.33 4.43
CA SER A 159 18.36 -19.41 3.48
C SER A 159 17.30 -18.96 2.47
N CYS A 160 16.90 -19.79 1.51
CA CYS A 160 15.86 -19.41 0.53
C CYS A 160 14.55 -18.95 1.21
N ARG A 161 14.22 -19.52 2.37
CA ARG A 161 12.99 -19.23 3.12
C ARG A 161 13.03 -17.86 3.78
N SER A 162 14.04 -17.65 4.64
CA SER A 162 14.21 -16.38 5.33
C SER A 162 14.51 -15.25 4.34
N LEU A 163 15.26 -15.52 3.26
CA LEU A 163 15.50 -14.56 2.18
C LEU A 163 14.19 -14.09 1.52
N THR A 164 13.27 -14.99 1.21
CA THR A 164 11.99 -14.60 0.57
C THR A 164 11.17 -13.70 1.49
N ILE A 165 11.10 -14.04 2.78
CA ILE A 165 10.41 -13.22 3.79
C ILE A 165 11.10 -11.87 3.94
N THR A 166 12.44 -11.82 3.99
CA THR A 166 13.21 -10.57 4.09
C THR A 166 13.02 -9.69 2.86
N ILE A 167 13.09 -10.24 1.64
CA ILE A 167 12.85 -9.48 0.40
C ILE A 167 11.44 -8.88 0.43
N TYR A 168 10.44 -9.69 0.74
CA TYR A 168 9.06 -9.21 0.85
C TYR A 168 8.94 -8.08 1.90
N ALA A 169 9.56 -8.25 3.07
CA ALA A 169 9.56 -7.25 4.13
C ALA A 169 10.18 -5.92 3.71
N CYS A 170 11.38 -5.96 3.12
CA CYS A 170 12.09 -4.78 2.65
C CYS A 170 11.28 -4.04 1.58
N VAL A 171 10.66 -4.79 0.66
CA VAL A 171 9.84 -4.23 -0.41
C VAL A 171 8.56 -3.61 0.15
N GLN A 172 7.86 -4.28 1.07
CA GLN A 172 6.67 -3.74 1.72
C GLN A 172 6.97 -2.48 2.52
N PHE A 173 8.07 -2.47 3.27
CA PHE A 173 8.52 -1.29 4.00
C PHE A 173 8.87 -0.13 3.05
N GLY A 174 9.60 -0.43 1.96
CA GLY A 174 9.90 0.53 0.90
C GLY A 174 8.63 1.09 0.26
N GLN A 175 7.61 0.25 0.04
CA GLN A 175 6.33 0.66 -0.49
C GLN A 175 5.62 1.61 0.49
N ILE A 176 5.55 1.26 1.78
CA ILE A 176 4.97 2.15 2.82
C ILE A 176 5.68 3.51 2.84
N LEU A 177 7.01 3.54 2.82
CA LEU A 177 7.78 4.78 2.79
C LEU A 177 7.52 5.60 1.52
N LEU A 178 7.42 4.94 0.36
CA LEU A 178 7.15 5.58 -0.92
C LEU A 178 5.75 6.22 -0.96
N TRP A 179 4.75 5.56 -0.37
CA TRP A 179 3.40 6.09 -0.22
C TRP A 179 3.37 7.22 0.82
N LEU A 180 4.08 7.06 1.95
CA LEU A 180 4.18 8.11 2.96
C LEU A 180 4.82 9.37 2.35
N TRP A 181 5.89 9.24 1.56
CA TRP A 181 6.50 10.36 0.86
C TRP A 181 5.51 11.10 -0.05
N ALA A 182 4.71 10.38 -0.83
CA ALA A 182 3.75 11.00 -1.74
C ALA A 182 2.55 11.68 -1.06
N TYR A 183 2.19 11.27 0.16
CA TYR A 183 0.93 11.68 0.78
C TYR A 183 1.04 12.37 2.15
N ALA A 184 2.17 12.27 2.85
CA ALA A 184 2.42 13.01 4.09
C ALA A 184 2.30 14.54 3.88
N GLY A 185 2.69 15.02 2.69
CA GLY A 185 2.72 16.45 2.36
C GLY A 185 3.93 17.16 2.96
N SER A 186 4.01 18.47 2.75
CA SER A 186 5.04 19.32 3.35
C SER A 186 4.76 19.54 4.85
N PRO A 187 5.80 19.62 5.69
CA PRO A 187 5.69 20.10 7.06
C PRO A 187 5.14 21.54 7.08
N ALA A 188 4.25 21.83 8.04
CA ALA A 188 3.63 23.14 8.20
C ALA A 188 4.68 24.25 8.44
N LYS A 189 4.33 25.46 8.01
CA LYS A 189 5.16 26.66 8.18
C LYS A 189 5.27 27.03 9.66
N VAL A 190 6.48 26.95 10.23
CA VAL A 190 6.81 27.46 11.57
C VAL A 190 7.49 28.81 11.41
N GLU A 191 6.97 29.84 12.09
CA GLU A 191 7.39 31.24 11.91
C GLU A 191 8.88 31.47 12.25
N ASP A 192 9.45 30.69 13.15
CA ASP A 192 10.86 30.79 13.53
C ASP A 192 11.69 29.59 13.01
N GLY A 193 12.44 29.77 11.93
CA GLY A 193 13.32 28.69 11.45
C GLY A 193 14.54 29.13 10.67
N THR A 194 15.61 28.37 10.88
CA THR A 194 16.90 28.50 10.20
C THR A 194 16.80 28.19 8.70
N ALA A 195 17.75 28.68 7.90
CA ALA A 195 17.77 28.53 6.44
C ALA A 195 17.60 27.08 5.95
N PHE A 196 18.15 26.09 6.67
CA PHE A 196 18.00 24.68 6.33
C PHE A 196 16.57 24.17 6.50
N THR A 197 15.86 24.63 7.52
CA THR A 197 14.46 24.25 7.73
C THR A 197 13.55 24.82 6.65
N ASN A 198 13.88 25.98 6.09
CA ASN A 198 13.14 26.60 4.98
C ASN A 198 13.25 25.83 3.65
N PHE A 199 14.23 24.93 3.51
CA PHE A 199 14.37 24.07 2.33
C PHE A 199 13.28 22.99 2.24
N PHE A 200 12.92 22.39 3.38
CA PHE A 200 11.93 21.29 3.50
C PHE A 200 10.51 21.77 3.82
N ARG A 201 10.31 23.05 4.09
CA ARG A 201 9.02 23.59 4.55
C ARG A 201 8.03 23.84 3.41
N GLU A 202 6.77 24.05 3.80
CA GLU A 202 5.74 24.58 2.92
C GLU A 202 6.18 25.93 2.30
N GLY A 203 6.14 26.03 0.98
CA GLY A 203 6.67 27.15 0.18
C GLY A 203 8.18 27.10 -0.09
N GLY A 204 8.89 26.07 0.38
CA GLY A 204 10.32 25.88 0.19
C GLY A 204 10.74 25.42 -1.20
N TRP A 205 12.05 25.19 -1.38
CA TRP A 205 12.60 24.72 -2.65
C TRP A 205 12.07 23.34 -3.03
N LEU A 206 11.95 22.40 -2.08
CA LEU A 206 11.43 21.05 -2.35
C LEU A 206 10.00 21.08 -2.89
N GLU A 207 9.13 21.88 -2.28
CA GLU A 207 7.72 21.95 -2.69
C GLU A 207 7.55 22.64 -4.05
N SER A 208 8.25 23.75 -4.30
CA SER A 208 8.23 24.43 -5.59
C SER A 208 8.68 23.52 -6.74
N HIS A 209 9.62 22.61 -6.47
CA HIS A 209 10.11 21.60 -7.41
C HIS A 209 9.24 20.32 -7.46
N GLY A 210 8.14 20.27 -6.70
CA GLY A 210 7.16 19.18 -6.73
C GLY A 210 7.54 17.91 -5.98
N PHE A 211 8.54 17.96 -5.10
CA PHE A 211 9.00 16.79 -4.34
C PHE A 211 7.88 16.17 -3.49
N TYR A 212 7.02 16.99 -2.88
CA TYR A 212 5.89 16.51 -2.04
C TYR A 212 4.64 16.15 -2.85
N THR A 213 4.66 16.32 -4.17
CA THR A 213 3.53 15.97 -5.05
C THR A 213 4.00 15.14 -6.26
N PRO A 214 4.75 14.05 -6.04
CA PRO A 214 5.35 13.27 -7.13
C PRO A 214 4.29 12.59 -8.02
N THR A 215 3.08 12.38 -7.51
CA THR A 215 1.97 11.75 -8.24
C THR A 215 1.17 12.74 -9.10
N SER A 216 1.45 14.04 -9.02
CA SER A 216 0.66 15.07 -9.69
C SER A 216 1.00 15.17 -11.17
N LEU A 217 0.16 14.60 -12.04
CA LEU A 217 0.24 14.77 -13.49
C LEU A 217 -0.29 16.13 -13.99
N LYS A 218 -0.71 17.01 -13.08
CA LYS A 218 -1.26 18.32 -13.45
C LYS A 218 -0.28 19.17 -14.25
N HIS A 219 1.02 18.99 -14.07
CA HIS A 219 2.01 19.74 -14.86
C HIS A 219 2.01 19.36 -16.35
N PHE A 220 1.56 18.15 -16.70
CA PHE A 220 1.31 17.72 -18.09
C PHE A 220 -0.06 18.18 -18.60
N THR A 221 -1.09 18.11 -17.75
CA THR A 221 -2.48 18.29 -18.18
C THR A 221 -3.09 19.66 -17.85
N ALA A 222 -2.37 20.56 -17.18
CA ALA A 222 -2.89 21.87 -16.81
C ALA A 222 -3.16 22.70 -18.07
N ARG A 223 -4.44 22.89 -18.39
CA ARG A 223 -4.89 23.99 -19.25
C ARG A 223 -4.61 25.31 -18.53
N GLY A 224 -4.33 26.37 -19.31
CA GLY A 224 -4.22 27.72 -18.78
C GLY A 224 -5.50 28.13 -18.05
N PRO A 225 -5.44 29.16 -17.18
CA PRO A 225 -6.62 29.69 -16.48
C PRO A 225 -7.79 30.02 -17.43
N ASP A 226 -7.49 30.37 -18.68
CA ASP A 226 -8.47 30.78 -19.69
C ASP A 226 -8.79 29.71 -20.74
N ASN A 227 -8.47 28.43 -20.48
CA ASN A 227 -8.56 27.34 -21.46
C ASN A 227 -7.74 27.55 -22.76
N GLU A 228 -6.88 28.56 -22.83
CA GLU A 228 -6.04 28.80 -23.99
C GLU A 228 -5.04 27.65 -24.24
N PRO A 229 -4.73 27.34 -25.52
CA PRO A 229 -3.73 26.36 -25.88
C PRO A 229 -2.37 26.83 -25.36
N VAL A 230 -1.90 26.14 -24.32
CA VAL A 230 -0.62 26.44 -23.70
C VAL A 230 0.50 26.19 -24.70
N ASN A 231 1.38 27.16 -24.88
CA ASN A 231 2.59 26.99 -25.68
C ASN A 231 3.51 25.96 -25.01
N TRP A 232 3.51 24.73 -25.53
CA TRP A 232 4.20 23.58 -24.94
C TRP A 232 5.72 23.81 -24.86
N GLU A 233 6.27 24.53 -25.83
CA GLU A 233 7.71 24.80 -25.91
C GLU A 233 8.20 25.63 -24.72
N GLU A 234 7.46 26.67 -24.31
CA GLU A 234 7.81 27.50 -23.16
C GLU A 234 7.70 26.71 -21.85
N ARG A 235 6.69 25.84 -21.75
CA ARG A 235 6.47 25.01 -20.55
C ARG A 235 7.57 23.95 -20.39
N VAL A 236 7.99 23.29 -21.47
CA VAL A 236 9.09 22.32 -21.44
C VAL A 236 10.42 23.02 -21.16
N ARG A 237 10.60 24.26 -21.61
CA ARG A 237 11.83 25.03 -21.33
C ARG A 237 11.93 25.50 -19.87
N ALA A 238 10.83 25.50 -19.12
CA ALA A 238 10.84 25.87 -17.72
C ALA A 238 11.61 24.83 -16.87
N ARG A 239 12.65 25.27 -16.15
CA ARG A 239 13.49 24.40 -15.29
C ARG A 239 12.68 23.58 -14.26
N HIS A 240 11.58 24.14 -13.76
CA HIS A 240 10.70 23.47 -12.79
C HIS A 240 9.90 22.30 -13.38
N PHE A 241 9.67 22.28 -14.69
CA PHE A 241 8.95 21.20 -15.36
C PHE A 241 9.74 19.88 -15.31
N TRP A 242 11.04 19.95 -15.60
CA TRP A 242 11.93 18.79 -15.57
C TRP A 242 12.11 18.21 -14.17
N ALA A 243 12.21 19.06 -13.14
CA ALA A 243 12.28 18.59 -11.76
C ALA A 243 11.01 17.82 -11.35
N LYS A 244 9.83 18.37 -11.65
CA LYS A 244 8.53 17.72 -11.38
C LYS A 244 8.39 16.39 -12.13
N THR A 245 8.78 16.38 -13.40
CA THR A 245 8.78 15.18 -14.24
C THR A 245 9.72 14.12 -13.68
N LEU A 246 10.93 14.51 -13.27
CA LEU A 246 11.92 13.60 -12.69
C LEU A 246 11.37 12.93 -11.42
N TRP A 247 10.82 13.69 -10.47
CA TRP A 247 10.22 13.11 -9.26
C TRP A 247 9.06 12.18 -9.57
N CYS A 248 8.25 12.54 -10.58
CA CYS A 248 7.16 11.70 -11.06
C CYS A 248 7.67 10.36 -11.60
N VAL A 249 8.67 10.40 -12.50
CA VAL A 249 9.29 9.20 -13.08
C VAL A 249 9.95 8.33 -12.00
N ILE A 250 10.71 8.94 -11.08
CA ILE A 250 11.33 8.22 -9.95
C ILE A 250 10.26 7.51 -9.12
N TRP A 251 9.20 8.22 -8.76
CA TRP A 251 8.13 7.66 -7.95
C TRP A 251 7.42 6.48 -8.64
N TYR A 252 6.96 6.65 -9.88
CA TYR A 252 6.26 5.59 -10.62
C TYR A 252 7.18 4.39 -10.92
N SER A 253 8.45 4.63 -11.29
CA SER A 253 9.41 3.56 -11.55
C SER A 253 9.70 2.76 -10.28
N THR A 254 9.92 3.45 -9.15
CA THR A 254 10.16 2.81 -7.86
C THR A 254 8.93 2.04 -7.39
N ALA A 255 7.72 2.63 -7.52
CA ALA A 255 6.46 1.98 -7.18
C ALA A 255 6.25 0.70 -7.99
N LEU A 256 6.53 0.75 -9.29
CA LEU A 256 6.40 -0.40 -10.18
C LEU A 256 7.41 -1.52 -9.83
N ILE A 257 8.67 -1.17 -9.63
CA ILE A 257 9.72 -2.14 -9.27
C ILE A 257 9.39 -2.81 -7.94
N LEU A 258 9.00 -2.03 -6.92
CA LEU A 258 8.61 -2.57 -5.62
C LEU A 258 7.36 -3.43 -5.74
N LEU A 259 6.34 -3.01 -6.50
CA LEU A 259 5.13 -3.81 -6.72
C LEU A 259 5.43 -5.16 -7.38
N ILE A 260 6.19 -5.15 -8.49
CA ILE A 260 6.56 -6.37 -9.21
C ILE A 260 7.39 -7.30 -8.31
N THR A 261 8.34 -6.73 -7.57
CA THR A 261 9.18 -7.52 -6.64
C THR A 261 8.33 -8.11 -5.51
N SER A 262 7.36 -7.36 -4.98
CA SER A 262 6.46 -7.81 -3.92
C SER A 262 5.55 -8.94 -4.40
N VAL A 263 4.91 -8.76 -5.55
CA VAL A 263 4.06 -9.78 -6.18
C VAL A 263 4.88 -11.02 -6.54
N GLY A 264 6.08 -10.84 -7.11
CA GLY A 264 7.00 -11.91 -7.42
C GLY A 264 7.44 -12.69 -6.18
N ALA A 265 7.81 -12.01 -5.09
CA ALA A 265 8.18 -12.65 -3.84
C ALA A 265 6.99 -13.39 -3.20
N ALA A 266 5.78 -12.80 -3.24
CA ALA A 266 4.57 -13.42 -2.73
C ALA A 266 4.19 -14.68 -3.52
N LEU A 267 3.99 -14.55 -4.84
CA LEU A 267 3.59 -15.66 -5.72
C LEU A 267 4.70 -16.72 -5.82
N GLY A 268 5.95 -16.29 -6.01
CA GLY A 268 7.11 -17.17 -6.05
C GLY A 268 7.29 -17.93 -4.75
N GLY A 269 7.18 -17.25 -3.61
CA GLY A 269 7.23 -17.88 -2.29
C GLY A 269 6.09 -18.87 -2.09
N THR A 270 4.88 -18.56 -2.55
CA THR A 270 3.73 -19.49 -2.52
C THR A 270 4.03 -20.75 -3.32
N LEU A 271 4.49 -20.57 -4.56
CA LEU A 271 4.77 -21.66 -5.48
C LEU A 271 5.87 -22.58 -4.94
N MET A 272 6.94 -21.98 -4.40
CA MET A 272 8.03 -22.73 -3.75
C MET A 272 7.55 -23.52 -2.54
N GLN A 273 6.57 -23.02 -1.78
CA GLN A 273 5.95 -23.75 -0.68
C GLN A 273 5.07 -24.90 -1.18
N LEU A 274 4.22 -24.67 -2.18
CA LEU A 274 3.30 -25.67 -2.73
C LEU A 274 4.02 -26.85 -3.40
N ILE A 275 5.10 -26.56 -4.14
CA ILE A 275 5.95 -27.60 -4.76
C ILE A 275 6.83 -28.31 -3.70
N GLY A 276 6.90 -27.76 -2.48
CA GLY A 276 7.76 -28.28 -1.42
C GLY A 276 9.24 -27.95 -1.62
N LEU A 277 9.59 -27.01 -2.50
CA LEU A 277 10.97 -26.58 -2.78
C LEU A 277 11.67 -26.16 -1.48
N TYR A 278 10.96 -25.46 -0.60
CA TYR A 278 11.53 -25.05 0.68
C TYR A 278 12.00 -26.21 1.55
N THR A 279 11.44 -27.42 1.41
CA THR A 279 11.87 -28.60 2.17
C THR A 279 13.09 -29.30 1.57
N ALA A 280 13.43 -28.98 0.32
CA ALA A 280 14.58 -29.54 -0.36
C ALA A 280 15.90 -29.04 0.25
N ASN A 281 16.95 -29.88 0.18
CA ASN A 281 18.25 -29.54 0.76
C ASN A 281 18.90 -28.33 0.08
N ILE A 282 18.54 -28.02 -1.17
CA ILE A 282 19.03 -26.82 -1.87
C ILE A 282 18.62 -25.53 -1.16
N CYS A 283 17.43 -25.51 -0.55
CA CYS A 283 16.92 -24.36 0.18
C CYS A 283 17.47 -24.24 1.61
N LYS A 284 18.26 -25.21 2.09
CA LYS A 284 18.92 -25.16 3.41
C LYS A 284 20.30 -24.51 3.37
N ILE A 285 20.87 -24.33 2.18
CA ILE A 285 22.17 -23.68 2.01
C ILE A 285 22.02 -22.20 2.34
N THR A 286 22.87 -21.69 3.22
CA THR A 286 22.90 -20.28 3.58
C THR A 286 23.51 -19.44 2.45
N THR A 287 23.07 -18.18 2.32
CA THR A 287 23.51 -17.26 1.26
C THR A 287 25.03 -17.04 1.24
N GLY A 288 25.69 -17.12 2.40
CA GLY A 288 27.15 -17.04 2.48
C GLY A 288 27.87 -18.14 1.69
N SER A 289 27.28 -19.33 1.64
CA SER A 289 27.83 -20.46 0.86
C SER A 289 27.46 -20.42 -0.62
N TRP A 290 26.53 -19.55 -1.06
CA TRP A 290 26.13 -19.47 -2.47
C TRP A 290 27.25 -18.90 -3.36
N PHE A 291 28.05 -17.99 -2.79
CA PHE A 291 29.17 -17.37 -3.49
C PHE A 291 30.51 -18.06 -3.21
N ALA A 292 30.55 -19.05 -2.31
CA ALA A 292 31.76 -19.81 -2.04
C ALA A 292 32.20 -20.64 -3.27
N PRO A 293 33.50 -20.95 -3.43
CA PRO A 293 33.99 -21.88 -4.44
C PRO A 293 33.34 -23.26 -4.29
N LEU A 294 33.12 -24.00 -5.38
CA LEU A 294 32.45 -25.33 -5.34
C LEU A 294 33.09 -26.30 -4.32
N SER A 295 34.40 -26.23 -4.13
CA SER A 295 35.13 -27.07 -3.17
C SER A 295 34.78 -26.81 -1.69
N GLN A 296 34.23 -25.63 -1.38
CA GLN A 296 33.86 -25.22 -0.02
C GLN A 296 32.35 -25.25 0.21
N ARG A 297 31.54 -25.59 -0.80
CA ARG A 297 30.08 -25.64 -0.66
C ARG A 297 29.65 -26.93 0.04
N PRO A 298 28.64 -26.87 0.93
CA PRO A 298 28.07 -28.07 1.51
C PRO A 298 27.46 -28.96 0.40
N PHE A 299 27.64 -30.28 0.51
CA PHE A 299 27.06 -31.23 -0.43
C PHE A 299 25.53 -31.18 -0.37
N VAL A 300 24.91 -30.89 -1.52
CA VAL A 300 23.46 -30.80 -1.64
C VAL A 300 22.95 -32.09 -2.26
N LEU A 301 22.27 -32.90 -1.47
CA LEU A 301 21.59 -34.07 -2.00
C LEU A 301 20.29 -33.61 -2.68
N ILE A 302 20.31 -33.50 -4.02
CA ILE A 302 19.20 -33.00 -4.86
C ILE A 302 18.04 -34.01 -4.90
N SER A 303 18.32 -35.32 -4.82
CA SER A 303 17.29 -36.34 -4.65
C SER A 303 17.76 -37.47 -3.74
N VAL A 304 16.90 -37.90 -2.83
CA VAL A 304 17.09 -39.09 -1.98
C VAL A 304 16.25 -40.25 -2.51
N ASN A 305 15.99 -40.25 -3.83
CA ASN A 305 15.07 -41.18 -4.44
C ASN A 305 15.67 -42.59 -4.39
N SER A 306 15.12 -43.44 -3.51
CA SER A 306 15.39 -44.88 -3.61
C SER A 306 14.68 -45.43 -4.85
N PRO A 307 15.20 -46.49 -5.49
CA PRO A 307 14.56 -47.13 -6.64
C PRO A 307 13.08 -47.45 -6.38
N ASP A 308 12.75 -47.88 -5.16
CA ASP A 308 11.38 -48.18 -4.73
C ASP A 308 10.46 -46.96 -4.71
N ARG A 309 10.95 -45.77 -4.33
CA ARG A 309 10.14 -44.54 -4.36
C ARG A 309 9.88 -44.06 -5.78
N ILE A 310 10.84 -44.25 -6.69
CA ILE A 310 10.66 -43.94 -8.12
C ILE A 310 9.63 -44.90 -8.73
N SER A 311 9.75 -46.20 -8.43
CA SER A 311 8.80 -47.23 -8.87
C SER A 311 7.38 -46.97 -8.35
N ASN A 312 7.21 -46.64 -7.07
CA ASN A 312 5.91 -46.33 -6.49
C ASN A 312 5.32 -45.02 -7.02
N ALA A 313 6.14 -43.97 -7.22
CA ALA A 313 5.68 -42.72 -7.83
C ALA A 313 5.19 -42.93 -9.27
N LEU A 314 5.91 -43.73 -10.07
CA LEU A 314 5.50 -44.10 -11.43
C LEU A 314 4.21 -44.94 -11.45
N ARG A 315 3.96 -45.76 -10.43
CA ARG A 315 2.70 -46.51 -10.28
C ARG A 315 1.52 -45.64 -9.84
N MET A 316 1.77 -44.59 -9.05
CA MET A 316 0.72 -43.67 -8.54
C MET A 316 0.37 -42.53 -9.51
N LEU A 317 1.28 -42.17 -10.43
CA LEU A 317 1.08 -41.09 -11.41
C LEU A 317 -0.21 -41.25 -12.26
N PRO A 318 -0.55 -42.45 -12.78
CA PRO A 318 -1.78 -42.65 -13.55
C PRO A 318 -3.05 -42.48 -12.69
N GLN A 319 -2.99 -42.82 -11.40
CA GLN A 319 -4.12 -42.70 -10.48
C GLN A 319 -4.37 -41.23 -10.10
N ALA A 320 -3.31 -40.44 -9.88
CA ALA A 320 -3.43 -39.01 -9.58
C ALA A 320 -3.88 -38.19 -10.80
N LEU A 321 -3.39 -38.52 -12.01
CA LEU A 321 -3.86 -37.93 -13.27
C LEU A 321 -5.31 -38.31 -13.60
N GLY A 322 -5.71 -39.55 -13.29
CA GLY A 322 -7.10 -40.00 -13.41
C GLY A 322 -8.05 -39.20 -12.53
N VAL A 323 -7.70 -38.96 -11.25
CA VAL A 323 -8.55 -38.18 -10.32
C VAL A 323 -8.65 -36.69 -10.71
N SER A 324 -7.59 -36.09 -11.27
CA SER A 324 -7.68 -34.71 -11.77
C SER A 324 -8.54 -34.60 -13.02
N LEU A 325 -8.59 -35.62 -13.88
CA LEU A 325 -9.47 -35.59 -15.07
C LEU A 325 -10.95 -35.72 -14.69
N THR A 326 -11.27 -36.44 -13.61
CA THR A 326 -12.66 -36.61 -13.14
C THR A 326 -13.20 -35.41 -12.35
N ILE A 327 -12.33 -34.53 -11.83
CA ILE A 327 -12.75 -33.31 -11.11
C ILE A 327 -12.99 -32.14 -12.09
N TYR A 328 -12.49 -32.24 -13.33
CA TYR A 328 -12.62 -31.22 -14.38
C TYR A 328 -13.56 -31.63 -15.54
N LEU A 329 -14.34 -32.70 -15.37
CA LEU A 329 -15.46 -33.11 -16.23
C LEU A 329 -16.78 -33.00 -15.44
#